data_AF-A0A699X610-F1
#
_entry.id   AF-A0A699X610-F1
#
_cell.length_a   1.000
_cell.length_b   1.000
_cell.length_c   1.000
_cell.angle_alpha   90.00
_cell.angle_beta   90.00
_cell.angle_gamma   90.00
#
_symmetry.space_group_name_H-M   'P 1'
#
loop_
_entity.id
_entity.type
_entity.pdbx_description
1 polymer ?
#
loop_
_entity_poly.entity_id
_entity_poly.type
_entity_poly.pdbx_seq_one_letter_code
_entity_poly.pdbx_strand_id
1 'polypeptide(L)'
;MSRSDIAILYRSNAQSRVLEEALLRERIPYRIYGGQRFFERAEIKNAMAYLRLLEGRGNDSALERVINVPPRGIGEKTVEAIREHARHSDVSMWEA
;
A
#
# COMPACT_ATOMS: atom_id res chain seq x y z
N MET A 1 35.01 6.67 -14.68
CA MET A 1 33.75 5.91 -14.74
C MET A 1 32.67 6.71 -14.07
N SER A 2 31.51 6.82 -14.70
CA SER A 2 30.35 7.43 -14.07
C SER A 2 29.75 6.47 -13.05
N ARG A 3 29.06 6.98 -12.02
CA ARG A 3 28.39 6.13 -11.02
C ARG A 3 27.32 5.24 -11.66
N SER A 4 26.73 5.68 -12.77
CA SER A 4 25.78 4.92 -13.59
C SER A 4 26.39 3.68 -14.26
N ASP A 5 27.71 3.58 -14.32
CA ASP A 5 28.41 2.42 -14.90
C ASP A 5 28.70 1.33 -13.85
N ILE A 6 28.33 1.56 -12.58
CA ILE A 6 28.63 0.68 -11.45
C ILE A 6 27.31 0.13 -10.88
N ALA A 7 27.23 -1.20 -10.78
CA ALA A 7 26.11 -1.89 -10.14
C ALA A 7 26.62 -2.82 -9.02
N ILE A 8 25.89 -2.88 -7.92
CA ILE A 8 26.14 -3.81 -6.82
C ILE A 8 25.04 -4.87 -6.83
N LEU A 9 25.41 -6.12 -7.05
CA LEU A 9 24.49 -7.26 -7.09
C LEU A 9 24.63 -8.06 -5.80
N TYR A 10 23.50 -8.41 -5.19
CA TYR A 10 23.42 -9.20 -3.98
C TYR A 10 22.28 -10.22 -4.09
N ARG A 11 22.28 -11.24 -3.22
CA ARG A 11 21.38 -12.39 -3.33
C ARG A 11 20.01 -12.14 -2.69
N SER A 12 19.95 -11.35 -1.61
CA SER A 12 18.72 -11.07 -0.86
C SER A 12 18.61 -9.60 -0.50
N ASN A 13 17.39 -9.06 -0.53
CA ASN A 13 17.08 -7.68 -0.13
C ASN A 13 17.53 -7.35 1.30
N ALA A 14 17.62 -8.33 2.20
CA ALA A 14 18.14 -8.10 3.55
C ALA A 14 19.61 -7.62 3.55
N GLN A 15 20.37 -7.92 2.50
CA GLN A 15 21.76 -7.49 2.35
C GLN A 15 21.90 -6.04 1.89
N SER A 16 20.84 -5.43 1.34
CA SER A 16 20.89 -4.06 0.81
C SER A 16 21.17 -3.06 1.93
N ARG A 17 20.58 -3.26 3.11
CA ARG A 17 20.64 -2.32 4.23
C ARG A 17 22.06 -1.94 4.66
N VAL A 18 22.97 -2.91 4.77
CA VAL A 18 24.37 -2.65 5.18
C VAL A 18 25.12 -1.84 4.10
N LEU A 19 24.83 -2.12 2.82
CA LEU A 19 25.40 -1.38 1.69
C LEU A 19 24.87 0.06 1.65
N GLU A 20 23.56 0.23 1.85
CA GLU A 20 22.90 1.53 1.92
C GLU A 20 23.45 2.39 3.05
N GLU A 21 23.65 1.83 4.24
CA GLU A 21 24.22 2.52 5.40
C GLU A 21 25.68 2.96 5.14
N ALA A 22 26.48 2.12 4.48
CA ALA A 22 27.85 2.45 4.10
C ALA A 22 27.88 3.58 3.05
N LEU A 23 27.06 3.46 1.99
CA LEU A 23 26.97 4.48 0.94
C LEU A 23 26.45 5.82 1.48
N LEU A 24 25.50 5.78 2.41
CA LEU A 24 24.96 6.97 3.07
C LEU A 24 26.02 7.67 3.94
N ARG A 25 26.81 6.90 4.71
CA ARG A 25 27.90 7.40 5.55
C ARG A 25 28.95 8.16 4.72
N GLU A 26 29.32 7.58 3.59
CA GLU A 26 30.27 8.19 2.63
C GLU A 26 29.62 9.24 1.72
N ARG A 27 28.33 9.54 1.91
CA ARG A 27 27.53 10.48 1.10
C ARG A 27 27.60 10.18 -0.40
N ILE A 28 27.66 8.90 -0.75
CA ILE A 28 27.64 8.41 -2.12
C ILE A 28 26.17 8.25 -2.54
N PRO A 29 25.67 9.02 -3.53
CA PRO A 29 24.33 8.84 -4.07
C PRO A 29 24.19 7.47 -4.71
N TYR A 30 23.11 6.77 -4.38
CA TYR A 30 22.80 5.43 -4.88
C TYR A 30 21.31 5.29 -5.20
N ARG A 31 20.96 4.24 -5.94
CA ARG A 31 19.58 3.88 -6.25
C ARG A 31 19.37 2.39 -6.01
N ILE A 32 18.35 2.05 -5.22
CA ILE A 32 17.97 0.66 -4.94
C ILE A 32 16.90 0.24 -5.94
N TYR A 33 17.05 -0.97 -6.47
CA TYR A 33 16.03 -1.66 -7.23
C TYR A 33 15.60 -2.89 -6.42
N GLY A 34 14.33 -2.96 -6.00
CA GLY A 34 13.78 -4.12 -5.28
C GLY A 34 13.54 -3.97 -3.77
N GLY A 35 13.70 -2.77 -3.20
CA GLY A 35 13.25 -2.44 -1.83
C GLY A 35 11.72 -2.42 -1.68
N GLN A 36 11.20 -1.77 -0.64
CA GLN A 36 9.75 -1.61 -0.47
C GLN A 36 9.13 -0.99 -1.72
N ARG A 37 8.25 -1.74 -2.41
CA ARG A 37 7.65 -1.26 -3.66
C ARG A 37 6.79 -0.03 -3.35
N PHE A 38 6.81 0.95 -4.25
CA PHE A 38 6.02 2.16 -4.11
C PHE A 38 4.52 1.87 -3.85
N PHE A 39 3.94 0.95 -4.61
CA PHE A 39 2.54 0.51 -4.45
C PHE A 39 2.27 -0.37 -3.23
N GLU A 40 3.29 -0.79 -2.50
CA GLU A 40 3.12 -1.55 -1.26
C GLU A 40 2.89 -0.69 -0.04
N ARG A 41 3.29 0.59 -0.13
CA ARG A 41 3.16 1.55 0.95
C ARG A 41 1.69 1.76 1.32
N ALA A 42 1.41 1.84 2.61
CA ALA A 42 0.03 1.87 3.12
C ALA A 42 -0.73 3.09 2.61
N GLU A 43 -0.08 4.26 2.60
CA GLU A 43 -0.62 5.51 2.09
C GLU A 43 -0.96 5.44 0.59
N ILE A 44 -0.09 4.80 -0.21
CA ILE A 44 -0.33 4.63 -1.65
C ILE A 44 -1.51 3.68 -1.88
N LYS A 45 -1.56 2.56 -1.17
CA LYS A 45 -2.71 1.65 -1.25
C LYS A 45 -4.02 2.30 -0.82
N ASN A 46 -4.00 3.16 0.20
CA ASN A 46 -5.18 3.88 0.67
C ASN A 46 -5.65 4.89 -0.37
N ALA A 47 -4.74 5.68 -0.94
CA ALA A 47 -5.06 6.59 -2.03
C ALA A 47 -5.65 5.85 -3.25
N MET A 48 -5.04 4.72 -3.63
CA MET A 48 -5.57 3.88 -4.72
C MET A 48 -6.95 3.32 -4.42
N ALA A 49 -7.24 2.93 -3.18
CA ALA A 49 -8.57 2.47 -2.79
C ALA A 49 -9.62 3.59 -2.88
N TYR A 50 -9.28 4.82 -2.46
CA TYR A 50 -10.16 5.98 -2.68
C TYR A 50 -10.44 6.23 -4.16
N LEU A 51 -9.41 6.19 -5.01
CA LEU A 51 -9.57 6.38 -6.46
C LEU A 51 -10.46 5.30 -7.09
N ARG A 52 -10.33 4.04 -6.66
CA ARG A 52 -11.20 2.95 -7.11
C ARG A 52 -12.66 3.17 -6.76
N LEU A 53 -12.94 3.71 -5.56
CA LEU A 53 -14.33 4.04 -5.16
C LEU A 53 -14.91 5.21 -5.96
N LEU A 54 -14.08 6.10 -6.49
CA LEU A 54 -14.51 7.17 -7.39
C LEU A 54 -14.88 6.63 -8.78
N GLU A 55 -14.13 5.65 -9.29
CA GLU A 55 -14.41 4.97 -10.55
C GLU A 55 -15.66 4.09 -10.46
N GLY A 56 -15.75 3.28 -9.40
CA GLY A 56 -16.82 2.32 -9.21
C GLY A 56 -17.06 2.02 -7.73
N ARG A 57 -18.28 2.28 -7.27
CA ARG A 57 -18.68 2.12 -5.87
C ARG A 57 -18.91 0.68 -5.43
N GLY A 58 -19.00 -0.27 -6.37
CA GLY A 58 -19.16 -1.70 -6.09
C GLY A 58 -17.88 -2.43 -5.66
N ASN A 59 -16.83 -1.71 -5.25
CA ASN A 59 -15.57 -2.32 -4.84
C ASN A 59 -15.49 -2.45 -3.31
N ASP A 60 -16.05 -3.53 -2.78
CA ASP A 60 -16.10 -3.82 -1.34
C ASP A 60 -14.69 -3.85 -0.73
N SER A 61 -13.70 -4.43 -1.43
CA SER A 61 -12.32 -4.51 -0.93
C SER A 61 -11.65 -3.13 -0.77
N ALA A 62 -12.01 -2.17 -1.64
CA ALA A 62 -11.55 -0.80 -1.53
C ALA A 62 -12.28 -0.06 -0.41
N LEU A 63 -13.60 -0.28 -0.26
CA LEU A 63 -14.41 0.29 0.80
C LEU A 63 -13.92 -0.15 2.18
N GLU A 64 -13.81 -1.46 2.42
CA GLU A 64 -13.34 -2.00 3.70
C GLU A 64 -11.98 -1.45 4.11
N ARG A 65 -11.08 -1.26 3.14
CA ARG A 65 -9.74 -0.70 3.40
C ARG A 65 -9.79 0.74 3.91
N VAL A 66 -10.65 1.58 3.33
CA VAL A 66 -10.62 3.04 3.56
C VAL A 66 -11.80 3.57 4.37
N ILE A 67 -12.78 2.73 4.71
CA ILE A 67 -14.00 3.11 5.44
C ILE A 67 -13.67 3.80 6.77
N ASN A 68 -12.61 3.37 7.45
CA ASN A 68 -12.16 3.96 8.72
C ASN A 68 -10.76 4.60 8.64
N VAL A 69 -10.31 5.00 7.44
CA VAL A 69 -9.03 5.70 7.25
C VAL A 69 -9.22 6.99 6.47
N PRO A 70 -9.24 8.20 7.09
CA PRO A 70 -8.98 8.50 8.50
C PRO A 70 -10.05 7.92 9.45
N PRO A 71 -9.77 7.83 10.76
CA PRO A 71 -10.70 7.26 11.74
C PRO A 71 -12.02 8.04 11.76
N ARG A 72 -13.11 7.33 11.52
CA ARG A 72 -14.50 7.84 11.52
C ARG A 72 -15.34 7.28 12.67
N GLY A 73 -14.73 6.54 13.59
CA GLY A 73 -15.44 5.84 14.66
C GLY A 73 -16.17 4.58 14.19
N ILE A 74 -15.85 4.07 13.00
CA ILE A 74 -16.43 2.84 12.45
C ILE A 74 -15.60 1.66 12.94
N GLY A 75 -16.16 0.86 13.84
CA GLY A 75 -15.52 -0.33 14.38
C GLY A 75 -15.80 -1.58 13.55
N GLU A 76 -15.03 -2.65 13.79
CA GLU A 76 -15.15 -3.93 13.08
C GLU A 76 -16.57 -4.51 13.11
N LYS A 77 -17.29 -4.39 14.25
CA LYS A 77 -18.69 -4.86 14.35
C LYS A 77 -19.63 -4.16 13.37
N THR A 78 -19.43 -2.85 13.15
CA THR A 78 -20.23 -2.08 12.21
C THR A 78 -19.91 -2.50 10.78
N VAL A 79 -18.62 -2.71 10.46
CA VAL A 79 -18.21 -3.19 9.13
C VAL A 79 -18.79 -4.58 8.84
N GLU A 80 -18.75 -5.49 9.82
CA GLU A 80 -19.36 -6.82 9.68
C GLU A 80 -20.87 -6.73 9.42
N ALA A 81 -21.59 -5.89 10.18
CA ALA A 81 -23.03 -5.72 9.98
C ALA A 81 -23.37 -5.19 8.56
N ILE A 82 -22.58 -4.24 8.03
CA ILE A 82 -22.72 -3.77 6.65
C ILE A 82 -22.46 -4.91 5.66
N ARG A 83 -21.40 -5.70 5.89
CA ARG A 83 -21.05 -6.84 5.03
C ARG A 83 -22.15 -7.91 5.01
N GLU A 84 -22.72 -8.23 6.16
CA GLU A 84 -23.84 -9.16 6.28
C GLU A 84 -25.07 -8.62 5.56
N HIS A 85 -25.40 -7.33 5.75
CA HIS A 85 -26.53 -6.70 5.06
C HIS A 85 -26.38 -6.69 3.54
N ALA A 86 -25.19 -6.33 3.04
CA ALA A 86 -24.84 -6.37 1.62
C ALA A 86 -25.05 -7.76 1.02
N ARG A 87 -24.57 -8.81 1.71
CA ARG A 87 -24.74 -10.21 1.29
C ARG A 87 -26.20 -10.66 1.30
N HIS A 88 -26.98 -10.27 2.31
CA HIS A 88 -28.39 -10.65 2.41
C HIS A 88 -29.26 -9.98 1.36
N SER A 89 -28.92 -8.75 0.98
CA SER A 89 -29.68 -7.94 0.03
C SER A 89 -29.18 -8.06 -1.42
N ASP A 90 -28.11 -8.83 -1.66
CA ASP A 90 -27.42 -8.97 -2.95
C ASP A 90 -27.02 -7.62 -3.58
N VAL A 91 -26.50 -6.72 -2.73
CA VAL A 91 -26.02 -5.38 -3.12
C VAL A 91 -24.57 -5.19 -2.67
N SER A 92 -23.91 -4.17 -3.21
CA SER A 92 -22.56 -3.81 -2.77
C SER A 92 -22.54 -3.27 -1.34
N MET A 93 -21.41 -3.36 -0.63
CA MET A 93 -21.27 -2.75 0.71
C MET A 93 -21.44 -1.22 0.70
N TRP A 94 -21.36 -0.59 -0.47
CA TRP A 94 -21.64 0.84 -0.63
C TRP A 94 -23.14 1.14 -0.63
N GLU A 95 -23.96 0.20 -1.10
CA GLU A 95 -25.42 0.34 -1.23
C GLU A 95 -26.19 -0.22 -0.03
N ALA A 96 -25.56 -1.09 0.74
CA ALA A 96 -26.03 -1.64 2.02
C ALA A 96 -26.13 -0.56 3.11
#